data_AF-A0AA43L278-F1
#
_entry.id   AF-A0AA43L278-F1
#
_cell.length_a   1.000
_cell.length_b   1.000
_cell.length_c   1.000
_cell.angle_alpha   90.00
_cell.angle_beta   90.00
_cell.angle_gamma   90.00
#
_symmetry.space_group_name_H-M   'P 1'
#
loop_
_entity.id
_entity.type
_entity.pdbx_description
1 polymer ?
#
loop_
_entity_poly.entity_id
_entity_poly.type
_entity_poly.pdbx_seq_one_letter_code
_entity_poly.pdbx_strand_id
1 'polypeptide(L)'
;MKKFVIVILTIVALMPMRSMNADWAKIGQVKRYSDHEGTYSGNFSNTYPKGTPYYSIKNIDPKEIIAIKTHEAEFVKAINKGQYANGQLESKTIWISILGSLIIVLLIIWIMKRKKSKV
;
A
#
# COMPACT_ATOMS: atom_id res chain seq x y z
N MET A 1 3.04 17.26 -8.02
CA MET A 1 1.81 17.00 -7.24
C MET A 1 1.75 15.52 -6.89
N LYS A 2 1.94 15.15 -5.61
CA LYS A 2 1.97 13.75 -5.18
C LYS A 2 0.57 13.14 -5.29
N LYS A 3 0.40 12.12 -6.12
CA LYS A 3 -0.87 11.45 -6.38
C LYS A 3 -1.19 10.53 -5.19
N PHE A 4 -2.27 10.81 -4.47
CA PHE A 4 -2.75 9.97 -3.38
C PHE A 4 -3.30 8.67 -3.97
N VAL A 5 -2.67 7.54 -3.63
CA VAL A 5 -3.24 6.21 -3.86
C VAL A 5 -3.87 5.83 -2.53
N ILE A 6 -5.17 6.05 -2.38
CA ILE A 6 -5.90 5.60 -1.19
C ILE A 6 -6.25 4.14 -1.48
N VAL A 7 -5.49 3.20 -0.93
CA VAL A 7 -5.94 1.82 -0.88
C VAL A 7 -6.48 1.57 0.51
N ILE A 8 -7.79 1.36 0.59
CA ILE A 8 -8.51 1.14 1.83
C ILE A 8 -8.26 -0.31 2.22
N LEU A 9 -7.16 -0.60 2.92
CA LEU A 9 -6.82 -1.97 3.30
C LEU A 9 -7.40 -2.40 4.65
N THR A 10 -8.18 -1.58 5.35
CA THR A 10 -8.82 -2.05 6.59
C THR A 10 -10.09 -1.27 6.89
N ILE A 11 -11.24 -1.95 6.81
CA ILE A 11 -12.48 -1.53 7.48
C ILE A 11 -12.21 -1.69 8.98
N VAL A 12 -12.10 -0.57 9.71
CA VAL A 12 -11.73 -0.63 11.13
C VAL A 12 -12.96 -0.66 12.05
N ALA A 13 -14.07 -0.05 11.64
CA ALA A 13 -15.34 -0.09 12.36
C ALA A 13 -16.50 0.47 11.52
N LEU A 14 -17.71 -0.05 11.73
CA LEU A 14 -18.96 0.57 11.32
C LEU A 14 -19.32 1.67 12.33
N MET A 15 -19.66 2.85 11.83
CA MET A 15 -20.03 4.02 12.62
C MET A 15 -21.45 4.46 12.27
N PRO A 16 -22.38 4.50 13.25
CA PRO A 16 -23.71 5.05 13.03
C PRO A 16 -23.65 6.58 12.87
N MET A 17 -24.49 7.13 12.00
CA MET A 17 -24.57 8.57 11.71
C MET A 17 -24.74 9.47 12.94
N ARG A 18 -25.30 8.96 14.04
CA ARG A 18 -25.44 9.71 15.31
C ARG A 18 -24.10 10.10 15.96
N SER A 19 -23.00 9.46 15.55
CA SER A 19 -21.62 9.81 15.95
C SER A 19 -21.00 10.93 15.08
N MET A 20 -21.68 11.32 14.00
CA MET A 20 -21.23 12.41 13.13
C MET A 20 -21.67 13.75 13.71
N ASN A 21 -20.71 14.55 14.16
CA ASN A 21 -20.95 15.95 14.48
C ASN A 21 -21.15 16.76 13.19
N ALA A 22 -21.89 17.87 13.27
CA ALA A 22 -22.18 18.80 12.18
C ALA A 22 -20.95 19.39 11.46
N ASP A 23 -19.75 19.12 11.96
CA ASP A 23 -18.48 19.70 11.50
C ASP A 23 -17.75 18.85 10.45
N TRP A 24 -18.34 17.74 9.99
CA TRP A 24 -17.72 16.84 9.01
C TRP A 24 -18.02 17.33 7.58
N ALA A 25 -16.98 17.48 6.76
CA ALA A 25 -17.11 18.01 5.41
C ALA A 25 -16.90 16.92 4.35
N LYS A 26 -17.68 16.94 3.28
CA LYS A 26 -17.40 16.09 2.11
C LYS A 26 -16.10 16.54 1.45
N ILE A 27 -15.13 15.65 1.38
CA ILE A 27 -13.78 15.95 0.85
C ILE A 27 -13.50 15.25 -0.48
N GLY A 28 -14.36 14.31 -0.89
CA GLY A 28 -14.18 13.62 -2.16
C GLY A 28 -15.14 12.45 -2.36
N GLN A 29 -14.78 11.59 -3.31
CA GLN A 29 -15.46 10.34 -3.62
C GLN A 29 -14.56 9.38 -4.40
N VAL A 30 -14.95 8.12 -4.48
CA VAL A 30 -14.36 7.13 -5.40
C VAL A 30 -14.50 7.64 -6.83
N LYS A 31 -13.37 7.75 -7.55
CA LYS A 31 -13.33 8.13 -8.97
C LYS A 31 -13.23 6.92 -9.89
N ARG A 32 -12.58 5.85 -9.43
CA ARG A 32 -12.36 4.62 -10.20
C ARG A 32 -12.59 3.41 -9.32
N TYR A 33 -13.36 2.46 -9.83
CA TYR A 33 -13.55 1.14 -9.24
C TYR A 33 -12.89 0.08 -10.13
N SER A 34 -12.23 -0.91 -9.53
CA SER A 34 -11.73 -2.12 -10.19
C SER A 34 -11.49 -3.17 -9.11
N ASP A 35 -11.95 -4.38 -9.35
CA ASP A 35 -11.66 -5.59 -8.56
C ASP A 35 -10.40 -6.31 -9.05
N HIS A 36 -9.89 -5.96 -10.23
CA HIS A 36 -8.66 -6.52 -10.78
C HIS A 36 -7.42 -5.95 -10.07
N GLU A 37 -6.42 -6.80 -9.85
CA GLU A 37 -5.12 -6.37 -9.33
C GLU A 37 -4.39 -5.47 -10.33
N GLY A 38 -3.76 -4.41 -9.82
CA GLY A 38 -3.03 -3.47 -10.65
C GLY A 38 -2.56 -2.25 -9.90
N THR A 39 -1.76 -1.43 -10.59
CA THR A 39 -1.33 -0.14 -10.05
C THR A 39 -2.32 0.93 -10.49
N TYR A 40 -3.07 1.45 -9.52
CA TYR A 40 -4.04 2.53 -9.75
C TYR A 40 -3.59 3.81 -9.05
N SER A 41 -3.95 4.95 -9.63
CA SER A 41 -3.65 6.27 -9.05
C SER A 41 -4.91 7.06 -8.73
N GLY A 42 -4.80 7.96 -7.76
CA GLY A 42 -5.92 8.80 -7.32
C GLY A 42 -6.90 8.07 -6.41
N ASN A 43 -8.15 8.53 -6.40
CA ASN A 43 -9.24 7.98 -5.57
C ASN A 43 -9.79 6.69 -6.19
N PHE A 44 -8.98 5.64 -6.11
CA PHE A 44 -9.32 4.29 -6.53
C PHE A 44 -9.95 3.51 -5.37
N SER A 45 -10.80 2.53 -5.67
CA SER A 45 -11.30 1.56 -4.69
C SER A 45 -11.55 0.21 -5.36
N ASN A 46 -11.22 -0.87 -4.66
CA ASN A 46 -11.55 -2.25 -5.02
C ASN A 46 -12.75 -2.79 -4.24
N THR A 47 -13.27 -2.01 -3.28
CA THR A 47 -14.39 -2.41 -2.41
C THR A 47 -15.63 -1.57 -2.66
N TYR A 48 -15.45 -0.27 -2.91
CA TYR A 48 -16.55 0.70 -2.98
C TYR A 48 -16.77 1.19 -4.41
N PRO A 49 -18.03 1.28 -4.87
CA PRO A 49 -18.32 1.69 -6.23
C PRO A 49 -17.94 3.15 -6.50
N LYS A 50 -17.81 3.49 -7.79
CA LYS A 50 -17.59 4.87 -8.22
C LYS A 50 -18.70 5.78 -7.69
N GLY A 51 -18.31 6.94 -7.13
CA GLY A 51 -19.23 7.91 -6.55
C GLY A 51 -19.43 7.79 -5.04
N THR A 52 -18.98 6.70 -4.40
CA THR A 52 -19.02 6.58 -2.92
C THR A 52 -18.29 7.75 -2.27
N PRO A 53 -18.97 8.57 -1.45
CA PRO A 53 -18.40 9.82 -0.96
C PRO A 53 -17.56 9.63 0.31
N TYR A 54 -16.57 10.51 0.45
CA TYR A 54 -15.64 10.57 1.57
C TYR A 54 -15.83 11.84 2.37
N TYR A 55 -15.71 11.74 3.69
CA TYR A 55 -15.86 12.84 4.62
C TYR A 55 -14.63 12.95 5.53
N SER A 56 -14.26 14.18 5.88
CA SER A 56 -13.31 14.44 6.96
C SER A 56 -13.94 14.11 8.31
N ILE A 57 -13.10 13.70 9.25
CA ILE A 57 -13.50 13.51 10.65
C ILE A 57 -12.93 14.68 11.45
N LYS A 58 -13.74 15.26 12.34
CA LYS A 58 -13.31 16.40 13.18
C LYS A 58 -12.02 16.08 13.93
N ASN A 59 -11.09 17.04 13.93
CA ASN A 59 -9.79 16.96 14.62
C ASN A 59 -8.88 15.81 14.16
N ILE A 60 -9.12 15.22 12.99
CA ILE A 60 -8.25 14.19 12.40
C ILE A 60 -7.82 14.64 11.00
N ASP A 61 -6.53 14.49 10.68
CA ASP A 61 -6.05 14.79 9.33
C ASP A 61 -6.70 13.80 8.33
N PRO A 62 -7.42 14.28 7.29
CA PRO A 62 -8.01 13.42 6.27
C PRO A 62 -6.99 12.60 5.47
N LYS A 63 -5.68 12.91 5.59
CA LYS A 63 -4.62 12.06 5.04
C LYS A 63 -4.39 10.80 5.87
N GLU A 64 -4.72 10.81 7.15
CA GLU A 64 -4.56 9.68 8.05
C GLU A 64 -5.85 8.86 8.12
N ILE A 65 -7.00 9.51 8.27
CA ILE A 65 -8.28 8.83 8.46
C ILE A 65 -9.42 9.58 7.77
N ILE A 66 -10.27 8.84 7.06
CA ILE A 66 -11.50 9.37 6.45
C ILE A 66 -12.70 8.51 6.83
N ALA A 67 -13.89 9.10 6.74
CA ALA A 67 -15.16 8.38 6.80
C ALA A 67 -15.71 8.14 5.39
N ILE A 68 -16.15 6.92 5.12
CA ILE A 68 -16.72 6.49 3.83
C ILE A 68 -18.19 6.22 4.03
N LYS A 69 -19.06 6.90 3.29
CA LYS A 69 -20.52 6.69 3.39
C LYS A 69 -20.94 5.48 2.58
N THR A 70 -21.35 4.40 3.24
CA THR A 70 -21.79 3.16 2.58
C THR A 70 -23.29 3.17 2.34
N HIS A 71 -24.07 3.68 3.30
CA HIS A 71 -25.53 3.85 3.20
C HIS A 71 -25.96 5.21 3.76
N GLU A 72 -27.25 5.55 3.72
CA GLU A 72 -27.74 6.88 4.15
C GLU A 72 -27.28 7.28 5.55
N ALA A 73 -27.23 6.31 6.47
CA ALA A 73 -26.85 6.51 7.87
C ALA A 73 -25.65 5.65 8.34
N GLU A 74 -24.90 5.05 7.42
CA GLU A 74 -23.78 4.16 7.74
C GLU A 74 -22.47 4.65 7.15
N PHE A 75 -21.46 4.70 8.01
CA PHE A 75 -20.13 5.15 7.66
C PHE A 75 -19.09 4.14 8.09
N VAL A 76 -18.06 3.99 7.27
CA VAL A 76 -16.90 3.16 7.59
C VAL A 76 -15.69 4.06 7.81
N LYS A 77 -14.99 3.84 8.92
CA LYS A 77 -13.68 4.46 9.17
C LYS A 77 -12.61 3.76 8.33
N ALA A 78 -11.95 4.53 7.48
CA ALA A 78 -10.79 4.07 6.72
C ALA A 78 -9.52 4.75 7.23
N ILE A 79 -8.51 3.95 7.57
CA ILE A 79 -7.19 4.41 8.02
C ILE A 79 -6.21 4.25 6.86
N ASN A 80 -5.51 5.34 6.51
CA ASN A 80 -4.44 5.33 5.55
C ASN A 80 -3.15 4.78 6.19
N LYS A 81 -2.75 3.57 5.79
CA LYS A 81 -1.50 2.93 6.25
C LYS A 81 -0.28 3.28 5.38
N GLY A 82 -0.40 4.26 4.48
CA GLY A 82 0.65 4.61 3.53
C GLY A 82 0.55 3.82 2.22
N GLN A 83 1.57 3.96 1.38
CA GLN A 83 1.65 3.24 0.10
C GLN A 83 2.06 1.78 0.34
N TYR A 84 1.55 0.85 -0.47
CA TYR A 84 2.14 -0.49 -0.51
C TYR A 84 3.61 -0.36 -0.88
N ALA A 85 4.46 -1.03 -0.12
CA ALA A 85 5.85 -1.24 -0.48
C ALA A 85 5.89 -2.21 -1.67
N ASN A 86 5.58 -1.73 -2.88
CA ASN A 86 5.84 -2.49 -4.09
C ASN A 86 7.37 -2.51 -4.31
N GLY A 87 8.00 -3.62 -3.93
CA GLY A 87 9.25 -4.07 -4.55
C GLY A 87 10.59 -3.64 -3.94
N GLN A 88 10.65 -2.95 -2.79
CA GLN A 88 11.97 -2.65 -2.19
C GLN A 88 12.65 -3.85 -1.50
N LEU A 89 11.93 -4.98 -1.32
CA LEU A 89 12.50 -6.22 -0.78
C LEU A 89 13.19 -7.09 -1.86
N GLU A 90 12.85 -6.91 -3.14
CA GLU A 90 13.41 -7.68 -4.25
C GLU A 90 14.86 -7.25 -4.56
N SER A 91 15.11 -5.94 -4.60
CA SER A 91 16.41 -5.39 -5.01
C SER A 91 17.57 -5.84 -4.12
N LYS A 92 17.44 -5.70 -2.78
CA LYS A 92 18.53 -6.06 -1.86
C LYS A 92 18.84 -7.56 -1.86
N THR A 93 17.82 -8.40 -1.99
CA THR A 93 17.97 -9.86 -1.98
C THR A 93 18.74 -10.36 -3.22
N ILE A 94 18.41 -9.82 -4.39
CA ILE A 94 19.09 -10.16 -5.66
C ILE A 94 20.58 -9.81 -5.61
N TRP A 95 20.94 -8.61 -5.12
CA TRP A 95 22.34 -8.19 -5.02
C TRP A 95 23.17 -9.04 -4.05
N ILE A 96 22.58 -9.49 -2.93
CA ILE A 96 23.24 -10.37 -1.96
C ILE A 96 23.51 -11.76 -2.57
N SER A 97 22.57 -12.32 -3.33
CA SER A 97 22.75 -13.61 -4.01
C SER A 97 23.82 -13.55 -5.10
N ILE A 98 23.89 -12.45 -5.86
CA ILE A 98 24.94 -12.24 -6.87
C ILE A 98 26.32 -12.18 -6.20
N LEU A 99 26.46 -11.41 -5.13
CA LEU A 99 27.73 -11.28 -4.42
C LEU A 99 28.20 -12.61 -3.80
N GLY A 100 27.27 -13.37 -3.21
CA GLY A 100 27.56 -14.68 -2.63
C GLY A 100 28.02 -15.72 -3.66
N SER A 101 27.37 -15.77 -4.82
CA SER A 101 27.75 -16.72 -5.88
C SER A 101 29.14 -16.43 -6.46
N LEU A 102 29.53 -15.16 -6.57
CA LEU A 102 30.83 -14.76 -7.09
C LEU A 102 31.99 -15.20 -6.16
N ILE A 103 31.77 -15.13 -4.84
CA ILE A 103 32.74 -15.61 -3.82
C ILE A 103 32.93 -17.13 -3.93
N ILE A 104 31.86 -17.90 -4.13
CA ILE A 104 31.92 -19.36 -4.27
C ILE A 104 32.71 -19.75 -5.52
N VAL A 105 32.48 -19.07 -6.64
CA VAL A 105 33.23 -19.30 -7.89
C VAL A 105 34.73 -19.04 -7.71
N LEU A 106 35.09 -17.94 -7.05
CA LEU A 106 36.49 -17.62 -6.75
C LEU A 106 37.15 -18.66 -5.85
N LEU A 107 36.42 -19.19 -4.85
CA LEU A 107 36.87 -20.28 -3.99
C LEU A 107 37.14 -21.57 -4.78
N ILE A 108 36.25 -21.94 -5.70
CA ILE A 108 36.42 -23.13 -6.55
C ILE A 108 37.66 -22.97 -7.45
N ILE A 109 37.82 -21.82 -8.11
CA ILE A 109 38.98 -21.51 -8.96
C ILE A 109 40.27 -21.61 -8.16
N TRP A 110 40.28 -21.07 -6.93
CA TRP A 110 41.43 -21.12 -6.05
C TRP A 110 41.79 -22.54 -5.62
N ILE A 111 40.80 -23.38 -5.29
CA ILE A 111 41.01 -24.81 -4.99
C ILE A 111 41.58 -25.54 -6.21
N MET A 112 41.06 -25.28 -7.41
CA MET A 112 41.55 -25.88 -8.65
C MET A 112 43.00 -25.48 -8.94
N LYS A 113 43.36 -24.21 -8.74
CA LYS A 113 44.75 -23.73 -8.87
C LYS A 113 45.70 -24.39 -7.86
N ARG A 114 45.28 -24.56 -6.59
CA ARG A 114 46.09 -25.27 -5.59
C ARG A 114 46.39 -26.73 -5.99
N LYS A 115 45.44 -27.43 -6.60
CA LYS A 115 45.63 -28.84 -7.02
C LYS A 115 46.63 -28.97 -8.17
N LYS A 116 46.62 -28.05 -9.14
CA LYS A 116 47.60 -28.04 -10.25
C LYS A 116 49.03 -27.72 -9.82
N SER A 117 49.22 -27.06 -8.68
CA SER A 117 50.56 -26.72 -8.16
C SER A 117 51.29 -27.91 -7.50
N LYS A 118 50.62 -29.05 -7.31
CA LYS A 118 51.17 -30.23 -6.62
C LYS A 118 51.41 -31.45 -7.54
N VAL A 119 51.27 -31.26 -8.85
CA VAL A 119 51.67 -32.21 -9.91
C VAL A 119 52.79 -31.56 -10.69
#